data_AF-A0A9E1WV32-F1
#
_entry.id   AF-A0A9E1WV32-F1
#
_cell.length_a   1.000
_cell.length_b   1.000
_cell.length_c   1.000
_cell.angle_alpha   90.00
_cell.angle_beta   90.00
_cell.angle_gamma   90.00
#
_symmetry.space_group_name_H-M   'P 1'
#
loop_
_entity.id
_entity.type
_entity.pdbx_description
1 polymer ?
#
loop_
_entity_poly.entity_id
_entity_poly.type
_entity_poly.pdbx_seq_one_letter_code
_entity_poly.pdbx_strand_id
1 'polypeptide(L)'
;MTVINSYLRPFSLEHALEELAAGSLRIAAGCTDLFPSTEHKHLQGSILDITRIKSLRGISDTDDGIRIGATTTWTDLIKADLPPACRGLQLAAQ
;
A
#
# COMPACT_ATOMS: atom_id res chain seq x y z
N MET A 1 20.93 22.49 -6.82
CA MET A 1 19.45 22.46 -6.84
C MET A 1 19.01 21.68 -5.61
N THR A 2 18.34 22.32 -4.66
CA THR A 2 17.85 21.63 -3.46
C THR A 2 16.61 20.84 -3.84
N VAL A 3 16.67 19.51 -3.74
CA VAL A 3 15.49 18.66 -3.94
C VAL A 3 14.60 18.85 -2.71
N ILE A 4 13.42 19.44 -2.90
CA ILE A 4 12.41 19.49 -1.83
C ILE A 4 11.83 18.08 -1.71
N ASN A 5 12.04 17.45 -0.56
CA ASN A 5 11.45 16.15 -0.26
C ASN A 5 10.03 16.36 0.27
N SER A 6 9.02 16.12 -0.57
CA SER A 6 7.61 16.26 -0.18
C SER A 6 7.07 14.95 0.38
N TYR A 7 6.09 15.04 1.27
CA TYR A 7 5.38 13.88 1.81
C TYR A 7 3.88 14.12 1.60
N LEU A 8 3.31 13.42 0.64
CA LEU A 8 1.90 13.51 0.26
C LEU A 8 1.14 12.32 0.84
N ARG A 9 -0.04 12.58 1.40
CA ARG A 9 -0.87 11.55 2.04
C ARG A 9 -2.35 11.74 1.70
N PRO A 10 -2.73 11.51 0.43
CA PRO A 10 -4.09 11.70 -0.06
C PRO A 10 -5.07 10.70 0.57
N PHE A 11 -6.36 11.03 0.49
CA PHE A 11 -7.45 10.19 1.01
C PHE A 11 -8.26 9.48 -0.08
N SER A 12 -8.06 9.87 -1.34
CA SER A 12 -8.75 9.32 -2.50
C SER A 12 -7.74 8.75 -3.50
N LEU A 13 -8.18 7.78 -4.30
CA LEU A 13 -7.33 7.14 -5.30
C LEU A 13 -7.05 8.10 -6.46
N GLU A 14 -8.06 8.88 -6.83
CA GLU A 14 -8.01 9.84 -7.92
C GLU A 14 -6.93 10.88 -7.66
N HIS A 15 -6.92 11.48 -6.46
CA HIS A 15 -5.90 12.46 -6.08
C HIS A 15 -4.50 11.83 -6.03
N ALA A 16 -4.37 10.60 -5.53
CA ALA A 16 -3.09 9.90 -5.52
C ALA A 16 -2.53 9.65 -6.94
N LEU A 17 -3.41 9.32 -7.90
CA LEU A 17 -3.03 9.11 -9.29
C LEU A 17 -2.64 10.43 -9.97
N GLU A 18 -3.33 11.53 -9.69
CA GLU A 18 -2.98 12.87 -10.17
C GLU A 18 -1.58 13.28 -9.72
N GLU A 19 -1.26 13.12 -8.43
CA GLU A 19 0.06 13.42 -7.87
C GLU A 19 1.15 12.53 -8.49
N LEU A 20 0.85 11.23 -8.67
CA LEU A 20 1.78 10.29 -9.29
C LEU A 20 2.04 10.62 -10.77
N ALA A 21 1.04 11.15 -11.48
CA ALA A 21 1.19 11.60 -12.87
C ALA A 21 1.97 12.91 -12.97
N ALA A 22 1.89 13.78 -11.96
CA ALA A 22 2.53 15.09 -11.93
C ALA A 22 4.04 15.03 -11.65
N GLY A 23 4.55 13.96 -11.03
CA GLY A 23 5.97 13.86 -10.72
C GLY A 23 6.44 12.49 -10.22
N SER A 24 7.75 12.37 -10.09
CA SER A 24 8.40 11.15 -9.59
C SER A 24 8.23 11.01 -8.08
N LEU A 25 7.17 10.31 -7.67
CA LEU A 25 6.89 9.99 -6.27
C LEU A 25 7.18 8.51 -5.99
N ARG A 26 7.74 8.24 -4.81
CA ARG A 26 7.89 6.88 -4.28
C ARG A 26 6.65 6.54 -3.45
N ILE A 27 5.94 5.49 -3.85
CA ILE A 27 4.75 5.03 -3.13
C ILE A 27 5.17 4.38 -1.80
N ALA A 28 4.52 4.79 -0.71
CA ALA A 28 4.65 4.20 0.61
C ALA A 28 3.34 3.55 1.07
N ALA A 29 3.46 2.38 1.69
CA ALA A 29 2.36 1.61 2.27
C ALA A 29 2.75 1.09 3.66
N GLY A 30 2.90 -0.23 3.85
CA GLY A 30 3.37 -0.82 5.11
C GLY A 30 4.86 -0.61 5.41
N CYS A 31 5.63 -0.20 4.38
CA CYS A 31 7.05 0.17 4.47
C CYS A 31 8.04 -0.92 4.95
N THR A 32 7.61 -2.18 5.01
CA THR A 32 8.48 -3.31 5.37
C THR A 32 9.64 -3.47 4.40
N ASP A 33 9.46 -3.13 3.12
CA ASP A 33 10.54 -3.12 2.13
C ASP A 33 11.25 -1.76 2.04
N LEU A 34 10.54 -0.67 2.31
CA LEU A 34 11.08 0.69 2.16
C LEU A 34 12.06 1.06 3.27
N PHE A 35 11.75 0.77 4.54
CA PHE A 35 12.60 1.17 5.66
C PHE A 35 13.93 0.41 5.75
N PRO A 36 14.00 -0.91 5.49
CA PRO A 36 15.28 -1.61 5.44
C PRO A 36 16.14 -1.20 4.24
N SER A 37 15.51 -0.77 3.13
CA SER A 37 16.23 -0.30 1.93
C SER A 37 16.88 1.08 2.09
N THR A 38 16.62 1.78 3.19
CA THR A 38 17.20 3.10 3.47
C THR A 38 18.34 2.99 4.48
N GLU A 39 19.58 3.26 4.04
CA GLU A 39 20.76 3.36 4.92
C GLU A 39 20.67 4.53 5.93
N HIS A 40 19.71 5.43 5.73
CA HIS A 40 19.51 6.63 6.54
C HIS A 40 18.18 6.59 7.31
N LYS A 41 18.10 7.35 8.42
CA LYS A 41 16.85 7.57 9.19
C LYS A 41 15.75 8.35 8.43
N HIS A 42 15.88 8.51 7.11
CA HIS A 42 14.94 9.27 6.27
C HIS A 42 14.72 8.56 4.92
N LEU A 43 13.48 8.57 4.46
CA LEU A 43 13.10 8.07 3.15
C LEU A 43 13.66 9.00 2.06
N GLN A 44 14.34 8.43 1.07
CA GLN A 44 14.87 9.17 -0.08
C GLN A 44 13.76 9.49 -1.09
N GLY A 45 13.78 10.70 -1.64
CA GLY A 45 12.81 11.16 -2.63
C GLY A 45 11.46 11.54 -2.04
N SER A 46 10.64 12.22 -2.85
CA SER A 46 9.28 12.60 -2.47
C SER A 46 8.40 11.35 -2.31
N ILE A 47 7.59 11.33 -1.26
CA ILE A 47 6.81 10.15 -0.85
C ILE A 47 5.32 10.39 -1.09
N LEU A 48 4.66 9.38 -1.62
CA LEU A 48 3.21 9.27 -1.72
C LEU A 48 2.72 8.14 -0.80
N ASP A 49 2.29 8.49 0.40
CA ASP A 49 1.71 7.55 1.35
C ASP A 49 0.22 7.29 1.03
N ILE A 50 -0.06 6.08 0.53
CA ILE A 50 -1.39 5.65 0.12
C ILE A 50 -2.22 5.05 1.27
N THR A 51 -1.70 4.99 2.50
CA THR A 51 -2.35 4.29 3.64
C THR A 51 -3.67 4.93 4.09
N ARG A 52 -3.97 6.19 3.72
CA ARG A 52 -5.26 6.84 4.04
C ARG A 52 -6.34 6.63 2.99
N ILE A 53 -6.00 6.05 1.84
CA ILE A 53 -6.96 5.77 0.78
C ILE A 53 -7.75 4.53 1.18
N LYS A 54 -8.91 4.75 1.80
CA LYS A 54 -9.72 3.67 2.37
C LYS A 54 -10.14 2.63 1.34
N SER A 55 -10.39 3.04 0.09
CA SER A 55 -10.77 2.15 -1.02
C SER A 55 -9.66 1.18 -1.44
N LEU A 56 -8.42 1.41 -1.01
CA LEU A 56 -7.30 0.49 -1.23
C LEU A 56 -7.14 -0.56 -0.13
N ARG A 57 -7.92 -0.51 0.96
CA ARG A 57 -7.88 -1.51 2.03
C ARG A 57 -9.11 -2.40 1.97
N GLY A 58 -8.91 -3.69 2.19
CA GLY A 58 -9.99 -4.64 2.37
C GLY A 58 -9.92 -5.80 1.38
N ILE A 59 -10.78 -6.78 1.65
CA ILE A 59 -10.89 -8.02 0.91
C ILE A 59 -12.37 -8.18 0.58
N SER A 60 -12.70 -8.51 -0.67
CA SER A 60 -14.07 -8.72 -1.11
C SER A 60 -14.16 -9.85 -2.13
N ASP A 61 -15.18 -10.70 -1.99
CA ASP A 61 -15.63 -11.58 -3.06
C ASP A 61 -16.29 -10.76 -4.18
N THR A 62 -15.97 -11.11 -5.41
CA THR A 62 -16.55 -10.56 -6.63
C THR A 62 -16.89 -11.73 -7.56
N ASP A 63 -17.68 -11.47 -8.61
CA ASP A 63 -18.01 -12.50 -9.61
C ASP A 63 -16.77 -13.07 -10.31
N ASP A 64 -15.68 -12.30 -10.37
CA ASP A 64 -14.40 -12.68 -10.96
C ASP A 64 -13.40 -13.28 -9.95
N GLY A 65 -13.81 -13.43 -8.68
CA GLY A 65 -13.00 -13.99 -7.59
C GLY A 65 -12.70 -13.01 -6.46
N ILE A 66 -11.63 -13.28 -5.70
CA ILE A 66 -11.26 -12.48 -4.53
C ILE A 66 -10.48 -11.24 -4.97
N ARG A 67 -10.98 -10.06 -4.60
CA ARG A 67 -10.23 -8.80 -4.68
C ARG A 67 -9.55 -8.52 -3.35
N ILE A 68 -8.25 -8.25 -3.39
CA ILE A 68 -7.44 -7.80 -2.24
C ILE A 68 -6.93 -6.39 -2.54
N GLY A 69 -7.30 -5.43 -1.69
CA GLY A 69 -6.83 -4.05 -1.82
C GLY A 69 -5.34 -3.90 -1.48
N ALA A 70 -4.64 -3.00 -2.18
CA ALA A 70 -3.19 -2.80 -2.06
C ALA A 70 -2.68 -2.39 -0.67
N THR A 71 -3.53 -1.82 0.18
CA THR A 71 -3.20 -1.44 1.57
C THR A 71 -3.79 -2.40 2.61
N THR A 72 -4.28 -3.57 2.16
CA THR A 72 -4.66 -4.69 3.03
C THR A 72 -3.42 -5.24 3.71
N THR A 73 -3.46 -5.32 5.03
CA THR A 73 -2.32 -5.79 5.82
C THR A 73 -2.31 -7.33 5.92
N TRP A 74 -1.15 -7.91 6.24
CA TRP A 74 -1.05 -9.34 6.59
C TRP A 74 -1.99 -9.72 7.73
N THR A 75 -2.16 -8.85 8.73
CA THR A 75 -3.13 -9.06 9.82
C THR A 75 -4.57 -9.11 9.32
N ASP A 76 -4.94 -8.28 8.35
CA ASP A 76 -6.28 -8.33 7.74
C ASP A 76 -6.48 -9.66 7.02
N LEU A 77 -5.46 -10.13 6.29
CA LEU A 77 -5.48 -11.37 5.54
C LEU A 77 -5.66 -12.62 6.43
N ILE A 78 -4.95 -12.67 7.56
CA ILE A 78 -5.06 -13.77 8.54
C ILE A 78 -6.47 -13.82 9.15
N LYS A 79 -7.07 -12.65 9.40
CA LYS A 79 -8.37 -12.53 10.07
C LYS A 79 -9.56 -12.65 9.12
N ALA A 80 -9.33 -12.57 7.81
CA ALA A 80 -10.38 -12.65 6.81
C ALA A 80 -10.94 -14.07 6.72
N ASP A 81 -12.27 -14.16 6.56
CA ASP A 81 -12.95 -15.39 6.18
C ASP A 81 -12.76 -15.58 4.67
N LEU A 82 -11.75 -16.38 4.30
CA LEU A 82 -11.37 -16.61 2.92
C LEU A 82 -11.71 -18.06 2.51
N PRO A 83 -12.02 -18.32 1.22
CA PRO A 83 -12.26 -19.67 0.74
C PRO A 83 -11.08 -20.61 1.05
N PRO A 84 -11.31 -21.92 1.22
CA PRO A 84 -10.25 -22.89 1.50
C PRO A 84 -9.07 -22.85 0.51
N ALA A 85 -9.33 -22.47 -0.75
CA ALA A 85 -8.31 -22.29 -1.78
C ALA A 85 -7.25 -21.24 -1.41
N CYS A 86 -7.59 -20.25 -0.57
CA CYS A 86 -6.69 -19.19 -0.11
C CYS A 86 -5.89 -19.60 1.15
N ARG A 87 -5.99 -20.84 1.63
CA ARG A 87 -5.34 -21.23 2.88
C ARG A 87 -3.81 -21.07 2.83
N GLY A 88 -3.18 -21.39 1.71
CA GLY A 88 -1.74 -21.18 1.53
C GLY A 88 -1.33 -19.71 1.67
N LEU A 89 -2.15 -18.80 1.16
CA LEU A 89 -1.94 -17.35 1.28
C LEU A 89 -2.05 -16.89 2.74
N GLN A 90 -3.03 -17.39 3.50
CA GLN A 90 -3.16 -17.08 4.93
C GLN A 90 -1.98 -17.63 5.76
N LEU A 91 -1.46 -18.81 5.42
CA LEU A 91 -0.31 -19.40 6.11
C LEU A 91 0.98 -18.61 5.84
N ALA A 92 1.16 -18.07 4.62
CA ALA A 92 2.31 -17.23 4.29
C ALA A 92 2.33 -15.88 5.04
N ALA A 93 1.20 -15.49 5.63
CA ALA A 93 1.05 -14.27 6.40
C ALA A 93 1.42 -14.40 7.89
N GLN A 94 1.53 -15.64 8.40
CA GLN A 94 1.79 -15.97 9.81
C GLN A 94 3.26 -15.78 10.18
#